data_AF-A0A832YN93-F1
#
_entry.id   AF-A0A832YN93-F1
#
_cell.length_a   1.000
_cell.length_b   1.000
_cell.length_c   1.000
_cell.angle_alpha   90.00
_cell.angle_beta   90.00
_cell.angle_gamma   90.00
#
_symmetry.space_group_name_H-M   'P 1'
#
loop_
_entity.id
_entity.type
_entity.pdbx_description
1 polymer ?
#
loop_
_entity_poly.entity_id
_entity_poly.type
_entity_poly.pdbx_seq_one_letter_code
_entity_poly.pdbx_strand_id
1 'polypeptide(L)'
;MVEEWLARAMSDYNRASLEKKESYVASLHMPGPILADLVDWCFQSLPDEILVGIEVDNSKPHRDEVDELFKGADHRHGLFAGQGSIIGEAHLVNRGDSYSVHHLPEEWTDGLFTESRGARGARFTHWLHTHPNAPAIPSGADADAAQSTEGVDLILGVDFSPAGPLPWYDDIEGERRPLAKDEQKGEKEAENAGANRPRWRSRFFGRSDRRPVLGKAPTGHSIHGLELIAFHRSGVGINVIFVDEEGLPYGWPFQSDATE
;
A
#
# COMPACT_ATOMS: atom_id res chain seq x y z
N MET A 1 1.94 -18.50 -2.32
CA MET A 1 1.76 -18.71 -0.86
C MET A 1 2.28 -17.47 -0.17
N VAL A 2 1.46 -16.82 0.65
CA VAL A 2 1.83 -15.59 1.36
C VAL A 2 2.65 -15.95 2.60
N GLU A 3 3.73 -15.20 2.86
CA GLU A 3 4.53 -15.40 4.08
C GLU A 3 3.74 -15.05 5.35
N GLU A 4 4.03 -15.77 6.44
CA GLU A 4 3.29 -15.62 7.70
C GLU A 4 3.34 -14.19 8.26
N TRP A 5 4.48 -13.51 8.15
CA TRP A 5 4.62 -12.14 8.61
C TRP A 5 3.73 -11.17 7.82
N LEU A 6 3.60 -11.39 6.50
CA LEU A 6 2.79 -10.55 5.63
C LEU A 6 1.30 -10.82 5.87
N ALA A 7 0.93 -12.08 6.10
CA ALA A 7 -0.43 -12.46 6.50
C ALA A 7 -0.84 -11.80 7.83
N ARG A 8 0.06 -11.74 8.82
CA ARG A 8 -0.17 -11.03 10.09
C ARG A 8 -0.34 -9.53 9.88
N ALA A 9 0.54 -8.91 9.08
CA ALA A 9 0.44 -7.48 8.74
C ALA A 9 -0.89 -7.17 8.02
N MET A 10 -1.32 -7.99 7.06
CA MET A 10 -2.62 -7.82 6.41
C MET A 10 -3.80 -7.96 7.37
N SER A 11 -3.73 -8.89 8.33
CA SER A 11 -4.73 -9.03 9.39
C SER A 11 -4.81 -7.79 10.28
N ASP A 12 -3.67 -7.24 10.71
CA ASP A 12 -3.62 -6.03 11.53
C ASP A 12 -4.11 -4.81 10.76
N TYR A 13 -3.75 -4.69 9.48
CA TYR A 13 -4.26 -3.67 8.59
C TYR A 13 -5.78 -3.76 8.45
N ASN A 14 -6.33 -4.95 8.17
CA ASN A 14 -7.77 -5.14 8.06
C ASN A 14 -8.51 -4.83 9.37
N ARG A 15 -7.94 -5.15 10.53
CA ARG A 15 -8.51 -4.74 11.82
C ARG A 15 -8.60 -3.22 11.92
N ALA A 16 -7.54 -2.50 11.55
CA ALA A 16 -7.56 -1.05 11.50
C ALA A 16 -8.54 -0.51 10.44
N SER A 17 -8.67 -1.18 9.29
CA SER A 17 -9.66 -0.89 8.24
C SER A 17 -11.08 -0.99 8.77
N LEU A 18 -11.35 -1.96 9.66
CA LEU A 18 -12.65 -2.16 10.29
C LEU A 18 -12.94 -1.05 11.31
N GLU A 19 -11.98 -0.77 12.20
CA GLU A 19 -12.08 0.30 13.20
C GLU A 19 -12.31 1.68 12.56
N LYS A 20 -11.70 1.92 11.38
CA LYS A 20 -11.78 3.19 10.65
C LYS A 20 -12.79 3.19 9.50
N LYS A 21 -13.68 2.20 9.39
CA LYS A 21 -14.55 2.05 8.21
C LYS A 21 -15.39 3.30 7.89
N GLU A 22 -15.77 4.06 8.91
CA GLU A 22 -16.53 5.31 8.77
C GLU A 22 -15.75 6.44 8.09
N SER A 23 -14.42 6.32 7.96
CA SER A 23 -13.57 7.30 7.27
C SER A 23 -13.51 7.07 5.76
N TYR A 24 -14.10 5.98 5.25
CA TYR A 24 -14.04 5.59 3.85
C TYR A 24 -15.41 5.57 3.20
N VAL A 25 -15.45 5.97 1.93
CA VAL A 25 -16.69 6.03 1.14
C VAL A 25 -16.89 4.81 0.22
N ALA A 26 -15.88 3.95 0.09
CA ALA A 26 -15.93 2.72 -0.71
C ALA A 26 -14.78 1.78 -0.30
N SER A 27 -14.81 0.54 -0.78
CA SER A 27 -13.79 -0.49 -0.54
C SER A 27 -13.21 -1.06 -1.84
N LEU A 28 -11.97 -1.51 -1.77
CA LEU A 28 -11.24 -2.24 -2.81
C LEU A 28 -10.65 -3.51 -2.19
N HIS A 29 -10.95 -4.68 -2.75
CA HIS A 29 -10.48 -5.95 -2.20
C HIS A 29 -9.23 -6.44 -2.95
N MET A 30 -8.12 -6.57 -2.24
CA MET A 30 -6.82 -6.98 -2.77
C MET A 30 -6.45 -8.38 -2.26
N PRO A 31 -6.24 -9.38 -3.15
CA PRO A 31 -5.73 -10.67 -2.71
C PRO A 31 -4.35 -10.55 -2.08
N GLY A 32 -4.11 -11.28 -0.99
CA GLY A 32 -2.79 -11.32 -0.34
C GLY A 32 -1.61 -11.68 -1.26
N PRO A 33 -1.76 -12.63 -2.21
CA PRO A 33 -0.73 -12.90 -3.21
C PRO A 33 -0.33 -11.68 -4.06
N ILE A 34 -1.29 -10.80 -4.40
CA ILE A 34 -1.00 -9.57 -5.15
C ILE A 34 -0.12 -8.63 -4.32
N LEU A 35 -0.42 -8.45 -3.03
CA LEU A 35 0.45 -7.64 -2.15
C LEU A 35 1.86 -8.23 -2.05
N ALA A 36 1.98 -9.57 -1.97
CA ALA A 36 3.27 -10.23 -1.92
C ALA A 36 4.10 -9.94 -3.20
N ASP A 37 3.48 -10.07 -4.38
CA ASP A 37 4.11 -9.76 -5.66
C ASP A 37 4.55 -8.28 -5.74
N LEU A 38 3.70 -7.36 -5.27
CA LEU A 38 4.00 -5.92 -5.22
C LEU A 38 5.22 -5.61 -4.34
N VAL A 39 5.29 -6.21 -3.15
CA VAL A 39 6.43 -6.06 -2.24
C VAL A 39 7.69 -6.63 -2.88
N ASP A 40 7.61 -7.82 -3.50
CA ASP A 40 8.75 -8.44 -4.17
C ASP A 40 9.27 -7.61 -5.34
N TRP A 41 8.38 -7.11 -6.20
CA TRP A 41 8.75 -6.23 -7.32
C TRP A 41 9.37 -4.92 -6.85
N CYS A 42 8.86 -4.34 -5.75
CA CYS A 42 9.46 -3.16 -5.14
C CYS A 42 10.92 -3.44 -4.75
N PHE A 43 11.18 -4.55 -4.05
CA PHE A 43 12.52 -4.89 -3.59
C PHE A 43 13.48 -5.28 -4.72
N GLN A 44 12.99 -5.91 -5.78
CA GLN A 44 13.77 -6.21 -6.99
C GLN A 44 14.12 -4.94 -7.78
N SER A 45 13.30 -3.90 -7.64
CA SER A 45 13.42 -2.65 -8.40
C SER A 45 14.15 -1.53 -7.67
N LEU A 46 14.61 -1.78 -6.44
CA LEU A 46 15.38 -0.79 -5.69
C LEU A 46 16.60 -0.28 -6.50
N PRO A 47 16.94 1.01 -6.36
CA PRO A 47 16.33 2.02 -5.47
C PRO A 47 15.09 2.72 -6.06
N ASP A 48 14.63 2.32 -7.24
CA ASP A 48 13.62 3.04 -8.00
C ASP A 48 12.20 2.73 -7.51
N GLU A 49 11.30 3.67 -7.77
CA GLU A 49 9.86 3.47 -7.66
C GLU A 49 9.39 2.61 -8.83
N ILE A 50 8.33 1.83 -8.61
CA ILE A 50 7.67 1.09 -9.68
C ILE A 50 6.27 1.63 -9.91
N LEU A 51 5.81 1.56 -11.16
CA LEU A 51 4.42 1.78 -11.55
C LEU A 51 3.79 0.44 -11.91
N VAL A 52 2.65 0.14 -11.30
CA VAL A 52 1.91 -1.11 -11.49
C VAL A 52 0.50 -0.79 -11.95
N GLY A 53 0.08 -1.44 -13.04
CA GLY A 53 -1.30 -1.46 -13.50
C GLY A 53 -2.03 -2.64 -12.87
N ILE A 54 -3.26 -2.42 -12.39
CA ILE A 54 -4.06 -3.40 -11.66
C ILE A 54 -5.40 -3.60 -12.36
N GLU A 55 -5.79 -4.86 -12.55
CA GLU A 55 -7.10 -5.24 -13.09
C GLU A 55 -7.98 -5.92 -12.05
N VAL A 56 -9.29 -5.71 -12.16
CA VAL A 56 -10.29 -6.45 -11.40
C VAL A 56 -10.72 -7.71 -12.14
N ASP A 57 -11.03 -8.76 -11.38
CA ASP A 57 -11.71 -9.95 -11.90
C ASP A 57 -13.22 -9.77 -11.75
N ASN A 58 -13.87 -9.32 -12.83
CA ASN A 58 -15.33 -9.11 -12.86
C ASN A 58 -16.13 -10.41 -12.66
N SER A 59 -15.50 -11.59 -12.74
CA SER A 59 -16.14 -12.87 -12.42
C SER A 59 -16.13 -13.19 -10.92
N LYS A 60 -15.38 -12.42 -10.12
CA LYS A 60 -15.23 -12.56 -8.67
C LYS A 60 -15.73 -11.30 -7.97
N PRO A 61 -17.05 -11.16 -7.76
CA PRO A 61 -17.58 -10.07 -6.95
C PRO A 61 -17.08 -10.19 -5.51
N HIS A 62 -17.12 -9.09 -4.79
CA HIS A 62 -16.98 -9.09 -3.35
C HIS A 62 -18.02 -10.00 -2.70
N ARG A 63 -17.71 -10.53 -1.52
CA ARG A 63 -18.69 -11.22 -0.68
C ARG A 63 -19.55 -10.19 0.04
N ASP A 64 -20.87 -10.34 0.00
CA ASP A 64 -21.82 -9.42 0.62
C ASP A 64 -21.55 -9.23 2.11
N GLU A 65 -21.24 -10.32 2.84
CA GLU A 65 -20.96 -10.26 4.27
C GLU A 65 -19.68 -9.50 4.62
N VAL A 66 -18.73 -9.45 3.68
CA VAL A 66 -17.48 -8.70 3.85
C VAL A 66 -17.72 -7.23 3.54
N ASP A 67 -18.41 -6.94 2.43
CA ASP A 67 -18.78 -5.57 2.07
C ASP A 67 -19.59 -4.90 3.19
N GLU A 68 -20.61 -5.57 3.72
CA GLU A 68 -21.43 -5.01 4.81
C GLU A 68 -20.65 -4.82 6.11
N LEU A 69 -19.65 -5.67 6.40
CA LEU A 69 -18.81 -5.49 7.59
C LEU A 69 -17.97 -4.20 7.48
N PHE A 70 -17.31 -3.99 6.33
CA PHE A 70 -16.36 -2.90 6.09
C PHE A 70 -16.97 -1.61 5.53
N LYS A 71 -18.28 -1.61 5.30
CA LYS A 71 -19.04 -0.45 4.87
C LYS A 71 -19.23 0.56 6.01
N GLY A 72 -18.84 1.80 5.76
CA GLY A 72 -19.18 2.97 6.57
C GLY A 72 -20.53 3.59 6.18
N ALA A 73 -21.02 4.52 6.98
CA ALA A 73 -22.32 5.17 6.79
C ALA A 73 -22.43 5.95 5.48
N ASP A 74 -21.34 6.59 5.03
CA ASP A 74 -21.28 7.42 3.83
C ASP A 74 -20.86 6.65 2.56
N HIS A 75 -21.09 5.33 2.53
CA HIS A 75 -20.71 4.48 1.40
C HIS A 75 -21.40 4.90 0.09
N ARG A 76 -20.64 4.90 -1.00
CA ARG A 76 -21.08 5.28 -2.34
C ARG A 76 -20.87 4.12 -3.31
N HIS A 77 -21.93 3.75 -4.02
CA HIS A 77 -21.87 2.76 -5.09
C HIS A 77 -21.50 3.41 -6.43
N GLY A 78 -20.76 2.68 -7.27
CA GLY A 78 -20.39 3.14 -8.62
C GLY A 78 -19.49 4.38 -8.62
N LEU A 79 -18.66 4.55 -7.58
CA LEU A 79 -17.74 5.67 -7.43
C LEU A 79 -16.59 5.60 -8.43
N PHE A 80 -16.10 4.40 -8.71
CA PHE A 80 -14.93 4.16 -9.56
C PHE A 80 -15.08 2.86 -10.37
N ALA A 81 -14.32 2.72 -11.46
CA ALA A 81 -14.35 1.54 -12.32
C ALA A 81 -13.88 0.28 -11.57
N GLY A 82 -14.60 -0.84 -11.72
CA GLY A 82 -14.28 -2.10 -11.04
C GLY A 82 -14.71 -2.21 -9.57
N GLN A 83 -15.40 -1.21 -9.02
CA GLN A 83 -15.93 -1.28 -7.67
C GLN A 83 -16.85 -2.50 -7.47
N GLY A 84 -16.63 -3.24 -6.38
CA GLY A 84 -17.40 -4.44 -6.04
C GLY A 84 -16.84 -5.73 -6.65
N SER A 85 -15.70 -5.67 -7.34
CA SER A 85 -14.96 -6.84 -7.83
C SER A 85 -13.56 -6.91 -7.21
N ILE A 86 -13.12 -8.13 -6.93
CA ILE A 86 -11.80 -8.38 -6.35
C ILE A 86 -10.72 -8.07 -7.40
N ILE A 87 -9.57 -7.53 -6.97
CA ILE A 87 -8.39 -7.43 -7.85
C ILE A 87 -8.00 -8.82 -8.36
N GLY A 88 -7.91 -8.97 -9.66
CA GLY A 88 -7.54 -10.23 -10.32
C GLY A 88 -6.06 -10.33 -10.64
N GLU A 89 -5.48 -9.25 -11.18
CA GLU A 89 -4.10 -9.26 -11.69
C GLU A 89 -3.40 -7.92 -11.46
N ALA A 90 -2.07 -7.99 -11.39
CA ALA A 90 -1.18 -6.83 -11.35
C ALA A 90 -0.07 -6.99 -12.38
N HIS A 91 0.31 -5.88 -13.02
CA HIS A 91 1.30 -5.85 -14.09
C HIS A 91 2.32 -4.74 -13.81
N LEU A 92 3.60 -5.09 -13.71
CA LEU A 92 4.67 -4.10 -13.61
C LEU A 92 4.78 -3.35 -14.95
N VAL A 93 4.51 -2.04 -14.94
CA VAL A 93 4.42 -1.20 -16.15
C VAL A 93 5.67 -0.37 -16.36
N ASN A 94 6.17 0.27 -15.30
CA ASN A 94 7.34 1.13 -15.40
C ASN A 94 8.18 1.09 -14.11
N ARG A 95 9.41 1.58 -14.22
CA ARG A 95 10.36 1.79 -13.13
C ARG A 95 11.06 3.13 -13.34
N GLY A 96 11.16 3.94 -12.29
CA GLY A 96 11.79 5.26 -12.38
C GLY A 96 11.93 5.94 -11.03
N ASP A 97 12.43 7.17 -11.05
CA ASP A 97 12.38 8.05 -9.89
C ASP A 97 10.99 8.70 -9.75
N SER A 98 10.80 9.46 -8.66
CA SER A 98 9.53 10.14 -8.37
C SER A 98 9.07 11.14 -9.43
N TYR A 99 9.93 11.53 -10.38
CA TYR A 99 9.55 12.41 -11.49
C TYR A 99 9.14 11.64 -12.75
N SER A 100 9.69 10.44 -12.96
CA SER A 100 9.56 9.69 -14.21
C SER A 100 8.74 8.41 -14.08
N VAL A 101 8.48 7.92 -12.87
CA VAL A 101 7.72 6.67 -12.65
C VAL A 101 6.32 6.75 -13.26
N HIS A 102 5.71 7.95 -13.28
CA HIS A 102 4.41 8.19 -13.90
C HIS A 102 4.46 8.38 -15.42
N HIS A 103 5.61 8.26 -16.08
CA HIS A 103 5.65 8.21 -17.54
C HIS A 103 5.35 6.78 -18.01
N LEU A 104 4.51 6.63 -19.03
CA LEU A 104 4.41 5.33 -19.68
C LEU A 104 5.57 5.21 -20.69
N PRO A 105 6.28 4.08 -20.73
CA PRO A 105 7.28 3.85 -21.77
C PRO A 105 6.65 3.96 -23.16
N GLU A 106 7.43 4.42 -24.14
CA GLU A 106 6.96 4.67 -25.51
C GLU A 106 6.32 3.43 -26.15
N GLU A 107 6.80 2.23 -25.84
CA GLU A 107 6.18 0.97 -26.30
C GLU A 107 4.71 0.78 -25.86
N TRP A 108 4.27 1.50 -24.82
CA TRP A 108 2.88 1.55 -24.37
C TRP A 108 2.07 2.69 -25.00
N THR A 109 2.72 3.68 -25.61
CA THR A 109 2.08 4.85 -26.23
C THR A 109 2.11 4.85 -27.77
N ASP A 110 3.01 4.09 -28.39
CA ASP A 110 3.42 4.24 -29.80
C ASP A 110 2.63 3.42 -30.83
N GLY A 111 1.37 3.09 -30.56
CA GLY A 111 0.52 2.59 -31.66
C GLY A 111 0.71 1.12 -32.06
N LEU A 112 1.83 0.46 -31.73
CA LEU A 112 2.09 -0.93 -32.12
C LEU A 112 1.10 -1.94 -31.49
N PHE A 113 0.37 -1.53 -30.45
CA PHE A 113 -0.71 -2.29 -29.82
C PHE A 113 -2.06 -1.51 -29.77
N THR A 114 -2.20 -0.38 -30.46
CA THR A 114 -3.36 0.53 -30.28
C THR A 114 -4.70 0.00 -30.77
N GLU A 115 -4.74 -0.98 -31.67
CA GLU A 115 -6.03 -1.54 -32.11
C GLU A 115 -6.76 -2.31 -30.99
N SER A 116 -6.14 -2.53 -29.83
CA SER A 116 -6.78 -3.20 -28.69
C SER A 116 -6.67 -2.50 -27.32
N ARG A 117 -5.85 -1.45 -27.13
CA ARG A 117 -5.26 -1.18 -25.78
C ARG A 117 -5.14 0.29 -25.26
N GLY A 118 -5.63 1.33 -25.95
CA GLY A 118 -5.89 2.69 -25.38
C GLY A 118 -4.68 3.56 -24.92
N ALA A 119 -4.90 4.87 -24.67
CA ALA A 119 -3.94 5.77 -24.00
C ALA A 119 -3.94 5.51 -22.47
N ARG A 120 -2.92 6.00 -21.73
CA ARG A 120 -2.67 5.77 -20.28
C ARG A 120 -3.90 5.52 -19.39
N GLY A 121 -5.02 6.22 -19.63
CA GLY A 121 -6.27 6.13 -18.88
C GLY A 121 -7.33 5.12 -19.31
N ALA A 122 -7.06 4.14 -20.18
CA ALA A 122 -8.11 3.20 -20.65
C ALA A 122 -7.76 1.71 -20.56
N ARG A 123 -6.65 1.35 -19.92
CA ARG A 123 -6.19 -0.04 -19.91
C ARG A 123 -6.40 -0.72 -18.57
N PHE A 124 -5.67 -0.28 -17.54
CA PHE A 124 -5.79 -0.83 -16.20
C PHE A 124 -6.88 -0.12 -15.42
N THR A 125 -7.64 -0.91 -14.66
CA THR A 125 -8.70 -0.41 -13.80
C THR A 125 -8.13 0.47 -12.68
N HIS A 126 -7.09 0.01 -11.98
CA HIS A 126 -6.44 0.75 -10.89
C HIS A 126 -4.93 0.91 -11.15
N TRP A 127 -4.31 1.82 -10.42
CA TRP A 127 -2.86 2.07 -10.50
C TRP A 127 -2.24 2.05 -9.11
N LEU A 128 -1.00 1.58 -9.03
CA LEU A 128 -0.20 1.63 -7.82
C LEU A 128 1.21 2.10 -8.15
N HIS A 129 1.79 2.93 -7.29
CA HIS A 129 3.23 3.12 -7.28
C HIS A 129 3.81 2.91 -5.89
N THR A 130 5.12 2.68 -5.83
CA THR A 130 5.83 2.43 -4.57
C THR A 130 6.67 3.63 -4.15
N HIS A 131 6.82 3.81 -2.85
CA HIS A 131 7.70 4.79 -2.22
C HIS A 131 8.80 4.05 -1.42
N PRO A 132 9.94 3.72 -2.03
CA PRO A 132 11.05 3.07 -1.33
C PRO A 132 11.66 3.98 -0.26
N ASN A 133 11.72 3.50 0.99
CA ASN A 133 12.15 4.28 2.16
C ASN A 133 11.38 5.61 2.32
N ALA A 134 10.12 5.66 1.91
CA ALA A 134 9.26 6.82 2.11
C ALA A 134 7.83 6.39 2.47
N PRO A 135 7.09 7.23 3.25
CA PRO A 135 5.73 6.93 3.65
C PRO A 135 4.76 6.96 2.46
N ALA A 136 3.61 6.31 2.63
CA ALA A 136 2.55 6.29 1.63
C ALA A 136 1.73 7.59 1.71
N ILE A 137 2.28 8.69 1.19
CA ILE A 137 1.67 10.01 1.20
C ILE A 137 1.70 10.56 -0.23
N PRO A 138 0.57 11.03 -0.77
CA PRO A 138 0.52 11.50 -2.14
C PRO A 138 1.26 12.83 -2.30
N SER A 139 2.09 12.90 -3.32
CA SER A 139 2.70 14.11 -3.85
C SER A 139 1.74 14.87 -4.78
N GLY A 140 2.12 16.09 -5.19
CA GLY A 140 1.37 16.83 -6.21
C GLY A 140 1.37 16.11 -7.57
N ALA A 141 2.47 15.44 -7.94
CA ALA A 141 2.54 14.65 -9.17
C ALA A 141 1.62 13.44 -9.12
N ASP A 142 1.46 12.82 -7.95
CA ASP A 142 0.58 11.67 -7.74
C ASP A 142 -0.88 12.10 -7.90
N ALA A 143 -1.24 13.26 -7.35
CA ALA A 143 -2.58 13.83 -7.49
C ALA A 143 -2.92 14.18 -8.94
N ASP A 144 -1.96 14.73 -9.70
CA ASP A 144 -2.09 15.02 -11.13
C ASP A 144 -2.21 13.73 -11.96
N ALA A 145 -1.38 12.72 -11.66
CA ALA A 145 -1.43 11.42 -12.31
C ALA A 145 -2.80 10.74 -12.09
N ALA A 146 -3.33 10.82 -10.87
CA ALA A 146 -4.61 10.21 -10.51
C ALA A 146 -5.81 10.82 -11.24
N GLN A 147 -5.71 12.05 -11.79
CA GLN A 147 -6.76 12.59 -12.63
C GLN A 147 -6.98 11.79 -13.93
N SER A 148 -6.01 10.96 -14.31
CA SER A 148 -6.04 10.15 -15.52
C SER A 148 -6.61 8.74 -15.31
N THR A 149 -6.97 8.34 -14.09
CA THR A 149 -7.58 7.03 -13.81
C THR A 149 -9.10 7.12 -13.66
N GLU A 150 -9.82 6.09 -14.11
CA GLU A 150 -11.25 5.90 -13.79
C GLU A 150 -11.47 5.03 -12.54
N GLY A 151 -10.43 4.34 -12.07
CA GLY A 151 -10.48 3.54 -10.85
C GLY A 151 -9.90 4.26 -9.65
N VAL A 152 -8.85 3.67 -9.07
CA VAL A 152 -8.26 4.06 -7.78
C VAL A 152 -6.76 4.11 -7.95
N ASP A 153 -6.12 5.10 -7.34
CA ASP A 153 -4.68 5.18 -7.21
C ASP A 153 -4.25 4.73 -5.82
N LEU A 154 -3.19 3.95 -5.77
CA LEU A 154 -2.61 3.39 -4.55
C LEU A 154 -1.14 3.79 -4.40
N ILE A 155 -0.71 3.95 -3.16
CA ILE A 155 0.70 4.22 -2.82
C ILE A 155 1.16 3.21 -1.79
N LEU A 156 2.21 2.46 -2.11
CA LEU A 156 2.85 1.51 -1.21
C LEU A 156 4.18 2.08 -0.70
N GLY A 157 4.19 2.57 0.53
CA GLY A 157 5.40 2.96 1.25
C GLY A 157 6.09 1.77 1.88
N VAL A 158 7.41 1.68 1.75
CA VAL A 158 8.20 0.54 2.26
C VAL A 158 9.39 1.03 3.07
N ASP A 159 9.41 0.72 4.38
CA ASP A 159 10.55 1.00 5.25
C ASP A 159 11.47 -0.23 5.34
N PHE A 160 12.75 -0.07 5.00
CA PHE A 160 13.68 -1.19 4.97
C PHE A 160 15.13 -0.84 5.34
N SER A 161 15.94 -1.87 5.56
CA SER A 161 17.39 -1.76 5.71
C SER A 161 18.15 -2.88 4.96
N PRO A 162 19.40 -2.65 4.52
CA PRO A 162 20.12 -1.38 4.54
C PRO A 162 19.40 -0.33 3.68
N ALA A 163 19.24 0.88 4.23
CA ALA A 163 18.66 1.97 3.47
C ALA A 163 19.65 2.37 2.36
N GLY A 164 19.10 2.75 1.20
CA GLY A 164 19.87 3.38 0.15
C GLY A 164 20.38 4.77 0.57
N PRO A 165 20.66 5.68 -0.38
CA PRO A 165 21.19 7.00 -0.05
C PRO A 165 20.24 7.88 0.78
N LEU A 166 18.95 7.53 0.85
CA LEU A 166 17.92 8.29 1.55
C LEU A 166 17.36 7.48 2.74
N PRO A 167 17.31 8.06 3.95
CA PRO A 167 16.67 7.44 5.10
C PRO A 167 15.14 7.54 5.00
N TRP A 168 14.44 6.74 5.81
CA TRP A 168 13.00 6.88 6.02
C TRP A 168 12.63 8.29 6.50
N TYR A 169 11.62 8.90 5.86
CA TYR A 169 11.12 10.24 6.22
C TYR A 169 9.89 10.13 7.12
N ASP A 170 10.01 10.55 8.39
CA ASP A 170 8.91 10.51 9.37
C ASP A 170 8.12 11.83 9.50
N ASP A 171 8.70 12.97 9.12
CA ASP A 171 8.13 14.32 9.31
C ASP A 171 7.43 14.85 8.05
N ILE A 172 6.43 14.12 7.53
CA ILE A 172 5.64 14.53 6.37
C ILE A 172 4.15 14.62 6.78
N GLU A 173 3.52 15.76 6.49
CA GLU A 173 2.07 15.95 6.71
C GLU A 173 1.27 15.08 5.73
N GLY A 174 0.30 14.31 6.26
CA GLY A 174 -0.54 13.41 5.48
C GLY A 174 -1.18 12.32 6.33
N GLU A 175 -2.23 11.68 5.83
CA GLU A 175 -2.83 10.52 6.51
C GLU A 175 -1.98 9.26 6.24
N ARG A 176 -1.27 8.78 7.26
CA ARG A 176 -0.47 7.56 7.20
C ARG A 176 -1.30 6.33 7.54
N ARG A 177 -1.05 5.23 6.82
CA ARG A 177 -1.79 3.96 7.03
C ARG A 177 -0.86 2.74 7.02
N PRO A 178 -0.25 2.40 8.17
CA PRO A 178 0.68 1.29 8.27
C PRO A 178 -0.03 -0.07 8.28
N LEU A 179 0.63 -1.09 7.72
CA LEU A 179 0.19 -2.49 7.76
C LEU A 179 0.57 -3.20 9.07
N ALA A 180 1.45 -2.62 9.89
CA ALA A 180 1.74 -3.13 11.23
C ALA A 180 1.90 -1.96 12.19
N LYS A 181 1.34 -2.08 13.41
CA LYS A 181 1.55 -1.07 14.45
C LYS A 181 3.00 -1.13 14.92
N ASP A 182 3.65 0.03 14.95
CA ASP A 182 4.97 0.20 15.54
C ASP A 182 4.80 0.25 17.08
N GLU A 183 4.47 -0.90 17.70
CA GLU A 183 4.19 -0.99 19.15
C GLU A 183 5.35 -0.43 20.00
N GLN A 184 6.57 -0.36 19.44
CA GLN A 184 7.76 0.14 20.11
C GLN A 184 8.02 1.66 19.97
N LYS A 185 7.30 2.40 19.11
CA LYS A 185 7.47 3.87 19.03
C LYS A 185 6.95 4.55 20.30
N GLY A 186 5.84 4.08 20.86
CA GLY A 186 5.24 4.63 22.09
C GLY A 186 6.10 4.44 23.35
N GLU A 187 6.81 3.32 23.47
CA GLU A 187 7.67 3.04 24.63
C GLU A 187 8.99 3.83 24.59
N LYS A 188 9.56 4.03 23.39
CA LYS A 188 10.86 4.71 23.22
C LYS A 188 10.79 6.23 23.35
N GLU A 189 9.66 6.85 23.06
CA GLU A 189 9.44 8.29 23.34
C GLU A 189 9.35 8.55 24.85
N ALA A 190 8.72 7.64 25.60
CA ALA A 190 8.66 7.70 27.06
C ALA A 190 10.04 7.46 27.72
N GLU A 191 10.85 6.53 27.19
CA GLU A 191 12.21 6.25 27.70
C GLU A 191 13.23 7.36 27.39
N ASN A 192 13.17 7.99 26.21
CA ASN A 192 14.15 9.01 25.80
C ASN A 192 13.88 10.42 26.37
N ALA A 193 12.72 10.66 26.98
CA ALA A 193 12.43 11.91 27.68
C ALA A 193 13.36 12.17 28.89
N GLY A 194 14.09 11.16 29.37
CA GLY A 194 14.97 11.24 30.55
C GLY A 194 16.48 11.26 30.29
N ALA A 195 16.96 11.07 29.06
CA ALA A 195 18.39 10.77 28.81
C ALA A 195 19.16 11.94 28.19
N ASN A 196 19.78 12.78 29.04
CA ASN A 196 20.68 13.85 28.61
C ASN A 196 22.06 13.27 28.19
N ARG A 197 22.20 12.79 26.94
CA ARG A 197 23.49 12.36 26.38
C ARG A 197 23.88 13.17 25.12
N PRO A 198 25.16 13.58 24.97
CA PRO A 198 25.57 14.44 23.86
C PRO A 198 25.45 13.72 22.49
N ARG A 199 24.66 14.32 21.58
CA ARG A 199 24.30 13.81 20.23
C ARG A 199 25.46 13.50 19.28
N TRP A 200 26.70 13.90 19.57
CA TRP A 200 27.82 13.83 18.61
C TRP A 200 28.58 12.49 18.60
N ARG A 201 28.52 11.69 19.67
CA ARG A 201 29.25 10.41 19.77
C ARG A 201 28.53 9.20 19.16
N SER A 202 27.24 9.31 18.82
CA SER A 202 26.45 8.19 18.28
C SER A 202 26.43 8.09 16.75
N ARG A 203 27.15 8.98 16.03
CA ARG A 203 27.16 9.02 14.56
C ARG A 203 28.26 8.17 13.89
N PHE A 204 29.28 7.73 14.63
CA PHE A 204 30.50 7.14 14.05
C PHE A 204 30.75 5.65 14.33
N PHE A 205 29.92 5.01 15.16
CA PHE A 205 29.94 3.56 15.34
C PHE A 205 28.59 3.03 14.91
N GLY A 206 28.61 2.13 13.93
CA GLY A 206 27.43 1.55 13.28
C GLY A 206 26.35 1.22 14.30
N ARG A 207 25.25 1.99 14.25
CA ARG A 207 24.01 1.56 14.88
C ARG A 207 23.61 0.29 14.15
N SER A 208 23.71 -0.86 14.82
CA SER A 208 22.85 -1.99 14.46
C SER A 208 21.45 -1.41 14.36
N ASP A 209 20.79 -1.57 13.23
CA ASP A 209 19.43 -1.10 13.08
C ASP A 209 18.56 -1.80 14.14
N ARG A 210 18.12 -1.07 15.18
CA ARG A 210 17.34 -1.62 16.31
C ARG A 210 15.83 -1.50 16.03
N ARG A 211 15.45 -1.24 14.79
CA ARG A 211 14.05 -1.24 14.35
C ARG A 211 13.52 -2.67 14.34
N PRO A 212 12.26 -2.90 14.75
CA PRO A 212 11.61 -4.20 14.56
C PRO A 212 11.69 -4.65 13.10
N VAL A 213 11.86 -5.94 12.88
CA VAL A 213 11.85 -6.53 11.54
C VAL A 213 10.55 -7.29 11.38
N LEU A 214 9.69 -6.84 10.48
CA LEU A 214 8.46 -7.52 10.11
C LEU A 214 8.79 -8.77 9.29
N GLY A 215 9.64 -8.63 8.29
CA GLY A 215 10.00 -9.69 7.36
C GLY A 215 11.35 -9.46 6.69
N LYS A 216 11.74 -10.38 5.81
CA LYS A 216 12.94 -10.24 4.98
C LYS A 216 12.57 -10.41 3.52
N ALA A 217 12.97 -9.44 2.69
CA ALA A 217 12.80 -9.53 1.26
C ALA A 217 13.72 -10.60 0.66
N PRO A 218 13.37 -11.21 -0.48
CA PRO A 218 14.24 -12.16 -1.20
C PRO A 218 15.61 -11.57 -1.57
N THR A 219 15.69 -10.25 -1.74
CA THR A 219 16.93 -9.52 -2.02
C THR A 219 17.83 -9.33 -0.79
N GLY A 220 17.42 -9.82 0.39
CA GLY A 220 18.18 -9.78 1.64
C GLY A 220 17.90 -8.55 2.53
N HIS A 221 17.06 -7.62 2.07
CA HIS A 221 16.66 -6.45 2.85
C HIS A 221 15.77 -6.86 4.04
N SER A 222 15.95 -6.20 5.17
CA SER A 222 15.05 -6.31 6.32
C SER A 222 13.91 -5.31 6.16
N ILE A 223 12.67 -5.76 6.27
CA ILE A 223 11.47 -4.94 6.15
C ILE A 223 11.06 -4.51 7.55
N HIS A 224 10.94 -3.21 7.77
CA HIS A 224 10.59 -2.61 9.07
C HIS A 224 9.14 -2.12 9.12
N GLY A 225 8.59 -1.74 7.96
CA GLY A 225 7.25 -1.17 7.85
C GLY A 225 6.75 -1.23 6.42
N LEU A 226 5.43 -1.36 6.29
CA LEU A 226 4.71 -1.16 5.04
C LEU A 226 3.58 -0.18 5.33
N GLU A 227 3.31 0.73 4.39
CA GLU A 227 2.16 1.62 4.43
C GLU A 227 1.42 1.53 3.10
N LEU A 228 0.09 1.45 3.14
CA LEU A 228 -0.73 1.43 1.93
C LEU A 228 -1.91 2.37 2.09
N ILE A 229 -2.01 3.34 1.19
CA ILE A 229 -3.21 4.16 1.02
C ILE A 229 -3.79 3.94 -0.37
N ALA A 230 -5.08 4.23 -0.50
CA ALA A 230 -5.80 4.20 -1.76
C ALA A 230 -6.76 5.39 -1.81
N PHE A 231 -6.84 6.07 -2.94
CA PHE A 231 -7.69 7.24 -3.11
C PHE A 231 -8.26 7.32 -4.52
N HIS A 232 -9.46 7.88 -4.62
CA HIS A 232 -10.08 8.20 -5.91
C HIS A 232 -9.71 9.63 -6.32
N ARG A 233 -9.70 9.92 -7.62
CA ARG A 233 -9.39 11.25 -8.20
C ARG A 233 -10.18 12.43 -7.62
N SER A 234 -11.31 12.17 -6.96
CA SER A 234 -12.07 13.20 -6.22
C SER A 234 -11.48 13.56 -4.85
N GLY A 235 -10.35 12.96 -4.46
CA GLY A 235 -9.66 13.21 -3.18
C GLY A 235 -10.24 12.45 -1.99
N VAL A 236 -11.11 11.45 -2.20
CA VAL A 236 -11.67 10.64 -1.12
C VAL A 236 -10.85 9.37 -0.92
N GLY A 237 -10.65 8.98 0.34
CA GLY A 237 -9.98 7.73 0.70
C GLY A 237 -10.84 6.51 0.39
N ILE A 238 -10.18 5.46 -0.12
CA ILE A 238 -10.78 4.17 -0.42
C ILE A 238 -10.23 3.14 0.57
N ASN A 239 -11.13 2.35 1.17
CA ASN A 239 -10.74 1.32 2.11
C ASN A 239 -10.10 0.15 1.33
N VAL A 240 -8.89 -0.29 1.68
CA VAL A 240 -8.32 -1.50 1.09
C VAL A 240 -8.56 -2.64 2.08
N ILE A 241 -9.11 -3.75 1.59
CA ILE A 241 -9.32 -4.97 2.37
C ILE A 241 -8.49 -6.07 1.75
N PHE A 242 -7.57 -6.65 2.52
CA PHE A 242 -6.80 -7.79 2.06
C PHE A 242 -7.61 -9.07 2.22
N VAL A 243 -7.75 -9.85 1.15
CA VAL A 243 -8.57 -11.07 1.13
C VAL A 243 -7.78 -12.31 0.71
N ASP A 244 -8.23 -13.47 1.18
CA ASP A 244 -7.75 -14.78 0.73
C ASP A 244 -8.37 -15.19 -0.63
N GLU A 245 -8.11 -16.43 -1.04
CA GLU A 245 -8.60 -16.99 -2.32
C GLU A 245 -10.13 -17.15 -2.34
N GLU A 246 -10.75 -17.27 -1.17
CA GLU A 246 -12.19 -17.38 -0.98
C GLU A 246 -12.90 -16.02 -0.87
N GLY A 247 -12.14 -14.91 -0.94
CA GLY A 247 -12.65 -13.55 -0.80
C GLY A 247 -12.95 -13.14 0.64
N LEU A 248 -12.41 -13.87 1.63
CA LEU A 248 -12.55 -13.55 3.05
C LEU A 248 -11.34 -12.72 3.54
N PRO A 249 -11.54 -11.77 4.46
CA PRO A 249 -10.46 -10.94 4.96
C PRO A 249 -9.37 -11.74 5.69
N TYR A 250 -8.11 -11.37 5.51
CA TYR A 250 -7.08 -11.80 6.46
C TYR A 250 -7.46 -11.35 7.88
N GLY A 251 -7.38 -12.28 8.84
CA GLY A 251 -7.86 -12.07 10.21
C GLY A 251 -9.33 -12.45 10.45
N TRP A 252 -10.02 -12.98 9.43
CA TRP A 252 -11.41 -13.42 9.55
C TRP A 252 -11.57 -14.76 10.31
N PRO A 253 -12.64 -14.91 11.13
CA PRO A 253 -13.58 -13.88 11.54
C PRO A 253 -12.94 -12.93 12.55
N PHE A 254 -13.25 -11.63 12.44
CA PHE A 254 -12.92 -10.67 13.48
C PHE A 254 -13.81 -10.97 14.69
N GLN A 255 -13.24 -11.52 15.76
CA GLN A 255 -13.99 -11.71 17.00
C GLN A 255 -14.42 -10.32 17.49
N SER A 256 -15.72 -10.11 17.66
CA SER A 256 -16.18 -9.01 18.49
C SER A 256 -15.73 -9.33 19.90
N ASP A 257 -14.99 -8.43 20.55
CA ASP A 257 -14.86 -8.44 22.00
C ASP A 257 -16.26 -8.21 22.58
N ALA A 258 -17.04 -9.28 22.66
CA ALA A 258 -18.26 -9.31 23.43
C ALA A 258 -17.81 -9.25 24.89
N THR A 259 -17.73 -8.03 25.42
CA THR A 259 -17.85 -7.81 26.85
C THR A 259 -19.18 -8.40 27.30
N GLU A 260 -19.15 -9.59 27.89
CA GLU A 260 -20.15 -10.05 28.86
C GLU A 260 -20.09 -9.22 30.15
#